data_AF-A0A1M6GCL1-F1
#
_entry.id   AF-A0A1M6GCL1-F1
#
_cell.length_a   1.000
_cell.length_b   1.000
_cell.length_c   1.000
_cell.angle_alpha   90.00
_cell.angle_beta   90.00
_cell.angle_gamma   90.00
#
_symmetry.space_group_name_H-M   'P 1'
#
loop_
_entity.id
_entity.type
_entity.pdbx_description
1 polymer ?
#
loop_
_entity_poly.entity_id
_entity_poly.type
_entity_poly.pdbx_seq_one_letter_code
_entity_poly.pdbx_strand_id
1 'polypeptide(L)'
;MSKSKVSRRQVIKNISLGIGAVGMGMPVIAGEPEKKLGNTKSTQSKLKRNINHSACRWCYQDIPLEEFAEKGKDLGLVGIDLLKPDEWEVVKDKGVSCSLATDSFANIIHGFNNSKNHKALQQQYMELISKAADAGIQQVIVFSGNRHGISDELGLENCALGLDTLVKHAERNNVTLVMELLNSKVDHADYQCDHTPWGVRLVDKIGSGNFKLLYDIYHMQIMEGDIIATITKYHKYINHYHTGGVPGRNEINDKQELNYPTIMRAILSTGFNGYVAQEFIPTYQDKLQALKEAILICDV
;
A
#
# COMPACT_ATOMS: atom_id res chain seq x y z
N MET A 1 -30.97 -19.01 37.49
CA MET A 1 -29.51 -19.17 37.30
C MET A 1 -29.24 -20.28 36.30
N SER A 2 -28.22 -20.05 35.46
CA SER A 2 -27.51 -20.99 34.57
C SER A 2 -28.20 -21.50 33.29
N LYS A 3 -27.90 -20.80 32.19
CA LYS A 3 -27.93 -21.33 30.80
C LYS A 3 -26.58 -22.03 30.55
N SER A 4 -26.56 -23.30 30.17
CA SER A 4 -25.34 -23.98 29.72
C SER A 4 -25.14 -23.79 28.21
N LYS A 5 -24.00 -23.19 27.85
CA LYS A 5 -23.51 -22.96 26.49
C LYS A 5 -23.11 -24.28 25.81
N VAL A 6 -23.59 -24.51 24.59
CA VAL A 6 -23.08 -25.56 23.71
C VAL A 6 -21.85 -25.03 22.94
N SER A 7 -20.73 -25.74 23.03
CA SER A 7 -19.44 -25.39 22.43
C SER A 7 -19.26 -26.08 21.07
N ARG A 8 -18.80 -25.32 20.07
CA ARG A 8 -18.61 -25.65 18.63
C ARG A 8 -17.49 -26.68 18.32
N ARG A 9 -17.29 -27.75 19.11
CA ARG A 9 -16.16 -28.68 18.92
C ARG A 9 -16.51 -30.16 18.75
N GLN A 10 -17.62 -30.50 18.08
CA GLN A 10 -18.03 -31.91 17.96
C GLN A 10 -18.60 -32.35 16.61
N VAL A 11 -18.07 -31.82 15.50
CA VAL A 11 -18.37 -32.38 14.17
C VAL A 11 -17.09 -32.47 13.34
N ILE A 12 -16.67 -33.71 13.09
CA ILE A 12 -15.99 -34.28 11.92
C ILE A 12 -15.15 -35.46 12.43
N LYS A 13 -15.77 -36.64 12.44
CA LYS A 13 -15.10 -37.94 12.41
C LYS A 13 -15.90 -38.83 11.45
N ASN A 14 -15.18 -39.41 10.49
CA ASN A 14 -15.48 -40.66 9.77
C ASN A 14 -16.34 -40.58 8.50
N ILE A 15 -15.66 -40.47 7.35
CA ILE A 15 -16.04 -41.15 6.08
C ILE A 15 -14.73 -41.81 5.59
N SER A 16 -14.36 -43.00 6.06
CA SER A 16 -14.73 -44.33 5.58
C SER A 16 -14.43 -44.57 4.09
N LEU A 17 -13.21 -45.07 3.83
CA LEU A 17 -12.74 -45.71 2.59
C LEU A 17 -13.54 -47.00 2.30
N GLY A 18 -13.84 -47.25 1.02
CA GLY A 18 -14.36 -48.53 0.54
C GLY A 18 -13.93 -48.80 -0.91
N ILE A 19 -13.08 -49.80 -1.09
CA ILE A 19 -12.53 -50.30 -2.36
C ILE A 19 -13.47 -51.37 -2.94
N GLY A 20 -13.69 -51.38 -4.26
CA GLY A 20 -14.35 -52.46 -5.00
C GLY A 20 -13.85 -52.52 -6.45
N ALA A 21 -13.56 -53.73 -6.94
CA ALA A 21 -12.55 -54.04 -7.95
C ALA A 21 -13.09 -54.47 -9.34
N VAL A 22 -12.26 -54.23 -10.36
CA VAL A 22 -12.00 -54.97 -11.64
C VAL A 22 -13.06 -55.00 -12.76
N GLY A 23 -12.63 -54.51 -13.93
CA GLY A 23 -13.13 -54.89 -15.26
C GLY A 23 -12.04 -54.67 -16.31
N MET A 24 -11.51 -55.77 -16.87
CA MET A 24 -10.46 -55.80 -17.90
C MET A 24 -11.00 -55.31 -19.26
N GLY A 25 -10.19 -54.52 -19.98
CA GLY A 25 -10.38 -54.22 -21.40
C GLY A 25 -9.14 -53.56 -22.01
N MET A 26 -8.47 -54.29 -22.91
CA MET A 26 -7.59 -53.77 -23.96
C MET A 26 -8.09 -54.38 -25.28
N PRO A 27 -7.89 -53.80 -26.48
CA PRO A 27 -6.69 -53.05 -26.89
C PRO A 27 -6.90 -51.90 -27.93
N VAL A 28 -5.78 -51.39 -28.45
CA VAL A 28 -5.52 -50.84 -29.81
C VAL A 28 -5.24 -49.33 -29.93
N ILE A 29 -4.09 -49.11 -30.55
CA ILE A 29 -3.35 -47.89 -30.88
C ILE A 29 -4.10 -47.04 -31.93
N ALA A 30 -4.14 -45.72 -31.74
CA ALA A 30 -4.28 -44.75 -32.83
C ALA A 30 -3.54 -43.46 -32.45
N GLY A 31 -2.74 -42.95 -33.40
CA GLY A 31 -1.66 -42.00 -33.17
C GLY A 31 -2.04 -40.64 -32.57
N GLU A 32 -1.04 -40.00 -31.98
CA GLU A 32 -1.09 -38.60 -31.60
C GLU A 32 -1.30 -37.72 -32.84
N PRO A 33 -2.30 -36.82 -32.85
CA PRO A 33 -2.19 -35.65 -33.69
C PRO A 33 -1.24 -34.69 -32.97
N GLU A 34 -0.14 -34.32 -33.63
CA GLU A 34 0.64 -33.13 -33.27
C GLU A 34 -0.32 -31.97 -33.08
N LYS A 35 -0.59 -31.60 -31.83
CA LYS A 35 -1.21 -30.31 -31.52
C LYS A 35 -0.18 -29.25 -31.87
N LYS A 36 -0.29 -28.72 -33.09
CA LYS A 36 0.26 -27.43 -33.49
C LYS A 36 0.12 -26.48 -32.31
N LEU A 37 1.25 -26.00 -31.80
CA LEU A 37 1.31 -24.87 -30.90
C LEU A 37 0.55 -23.74 -31.59
N GLY A 38 -0.71 -23.56 -31.17
CA GLY A 38 -1.50 -22.40 -31.54
C GLY A 38 -0.73 -21.20 -31.03
N ASN A 39 -0.27 -20.40 -31.97
CA ASN A 39 0.35 -19.11 -31.76
C ASN A 39 -0.63 -18.26 -30.93
N THR A 40 -0.54 -18.33 -29.60
CA THR A 40 -1.23 -17.41 -28.71
C THR A 40 -0.56 -16.07 -28.91
N LYS A 41 -1.06 -15.31 -29.90
CA LYS A 41 -0.93 -13.86 -29.90
C LYS A 41 -1.30 -13.44 -28.49
N SER A 42 -0.32 -12.92 -27.74
CA SER A 42 -0.56 -12.32 -26.46
C SER A 42 -1.54 -11.17 -26.71
N THR A 43 -2.82 -11.42 -26.47
CA THR A 43 -3.77 -10.34 -26.29
C THR A 43 -3.32 -9.65 -25.03
N GLN A 44 -2.48 -8.64 -25.19
CA GLN A 44 -2.10 -7.72 -24.13
C GLN A 44 -3.43 -7.13 -23.64
N SER A 45 -3.97 -7.73 -22.58
CA SER A 45 -5.26 -7.34 -22.02
C SER A 45 -5.19 -5.87 -21.70
N LYS A 46 -6.05 -5.06 -22.33
CA LYS A 46 -6.19 -3.65 -22.00
C LYS A 46 -6.57 -3.55 -20.53
N LEU A 47 -5.84 -2.73 -19.76
CA LEU A 47 -6.16 -2.51 -18.35
C LEU A 47 -7.60 -1.99 -18.21
N LYS A 48 -8.30 -2.46 -17.17
CA LYS A 48 -9.65 -2.00 -16.80
C LYS A 48 -9.61 -0.56 -16.31
N ARG A 49 -8.51 -0.16 -15.66
CA ARG A 49 -8.27 1.20 -15.12
C ARG A 49 -9.28 1.61 -14.05
N ASN A 50 -9.70 0.65 -13.24
CA ASN A 50 -10.50 0.93 -12.04
C ASN A 50 -9.63 1.44 -10.88
N ILE A 51 -8.33 1.13 -10.89
CA ILE A 51 -7.35 1.54 -9.88
C ILE A 51 -6.39 2.57 -10.49
N ASN A 52 -6.13 3.64 -9.74
CA ASN A 52 -5.06 4.59 -10.06
C ASN A 52 -3.73 4.03 -9.54
N HIS A 53 -3.02 3.29 -10.39
CA HIS A 53 -1.75 2.68 -10.01
C HIS A 53 -0.63 3.72 -9.90
N SER A 54 0.12 3.65 -8.81
CA SER A 54 1.43 4.29 -8.66
C SER A 54 2.50 3.27 -8.27
N ALA A 55 3.75 3.73 -8.14
CA ALA A 55 4.85 2.91 -7.63
C ALA A 55 5.82 3.77 -6.81
N CYS A 56 6.35 3.21 -5.72
CA CYS A 56 7.31 3.92 -4.87
C CYS A 56 8.68 3.98 -5.53
N ARG A 57 9.23 5.20 -5.64
CA ARG A 57 10.49 5.46 -6.36
C ARG A 57 11.66 4.61 -5.86
N TRP A 58 11.78 4.44 -4.55
CA TRP A 58 12.94 3.78 -3.94
C TRP A 58 13.06 2.29 -4.29
N CYS A 59 11.96 1.62 -4.64
CA CYS A 59 11.95 0.21 -5.05
C CYS A 59 12.66 -0.03 -6.41
N TYR A 60 12.79 1.04 -7.22
CA TYR A 60 13.29 1.00 -8.59
C TYR A 60 14.44 2.00 -8.83
N GLN A 61 15.13 2.41 -7.77
CA GLN A 61 16.16 3.48 -7.79
C GLN A 61 17.35 3.23 -8.73
N ASP A 62 17.60 1.97 -9.08
CA ASP A 62 18.61 1.55 -10.06
C ASP A 62 18.21 1.82 -11.52
N ILE A 63 16.94 2.12 -11.77
CA ILE A 63 16.44 2.60 -13.06
C ILE A 63 16.44 4.15 -13.00
N PRO A 64 17.02 4.85 -14.00
CA PRO A 64 16.94 6.31 -14.09
C PRO A 64 15.48 6.78 -14.02
N LEU A 65 15.21 7.86 -13.27
CA LEU A 65 13.84 8.32 -13.02
C LEU A 65 13.05 8.58 -14.31
N GLU A 66 13.70 9.21 -15.29
CA GLU A 66 13.08 9.54 -16.57
C GLU A 66 12.63 8.27 -17.33
N GLU A 67 13.51 7.26 -17.38
CA GLU A 67 13.20 5.97 -17.98
C GLU A 67 12.12 5.23 -17.18
N PHE A 68 12.20 5.25 -15.85
CA PHE A 68 11.20 4.62 -14.99
C PHE A 68 9.82 5.25 -15.17
N ALA A 69 9.73 6.58 -15.31
CA ALA A 69 8.47 7.28 -15.55
C ALA A 69 7.89 6.94 -16.92
N GLU A 70 8.71 6.92 -17.97
CA GLU A 70 8.28 6.52 -19.31
C GLU A 70 7.78 5.07 -19.35
N LYS A 71 8.58 4.12 -18.86
CA LYS A 71 8.21 2.70 -18.82
C LYS A 71 7.03 2.45 -17.88
N GLY A 72 7.01 3.09 -16.72
CA GLY A 72 5.91 3.01 -15.77
C GLY A 72 4.58 3.43 -16.39
N LYS A 73 4.57 4.54 -17.14
CA LYS A 73 3.39 4.99 -17.89
C LYS A 73 2.92 3.96 -18.92
N ASP A 74 3.85 3.37 -19.68
CA ASP A 74 3.53 2.31 -20.66
C ASP A 74 2.91 1.08 -19.99
N LEU A 75 3.28 0.80 -18.74
CA LEU A 75 2.69 -0.27 -17.92
C LEU A 75 1.34 0.12 -17.29
N GLY A 76 0.96 1.40 -17.32
CA GLY A 76 -0.31 1.90 -16.80
C GLY A 76 -0.21 2.67 -15.48
N LEU A 77 0.99 3.04 -15.02
CA LEU A 77 1.12 3.97 -13.90
C LEU A 77 0.58 5.35 -14.27
N VAL A 78 -0.15 5.93 -13.32
CA VAL A 78 -0.60 7.33 -13.38
C VAL A 78 0.15 8.21 -12.38
N GLY A 79 0.81 7.60 -11.38
CA GLY A 79 1.63 8.30 -10.40
C GLY A 79 2.93 7.59 -10.04
N ILE A 80 3.88 8.35 -9.49
CA ILE A 80 5.06 7.84 -8.80
C ILE A 80 5.09 8.44 -7.40
N ASP A 81 5.31 7.58 -6.43
CA ASP A 81 5.30 7.89 -5.01
C ASP A 81 6.70 8.24 -4.51
N LEU A 82 6.72 9.07 -3.47
CA LEU A 82 7.89 9.46 -2.68
C LEU A 82 8.96 10.18 -3.51
N LEU A 83 8.52 11.12 -4.36
CA LEU A 83 9.41 12.00 -5.12
C LEU A 83 9.69 13.31 -4.38
N LYS A 84 10.92 13.80 -4.56
CA LYS A 84 11.41 15.07 -4.03
C LYS A 84 11.15 16.23 -5.00
N PRO A 85 11.19 17.50 -4.54
CA PRO A 85 10.91 18.66 -5.38
C PRO A 85 11.68 18.73 -6.69
N ASP A 86 12.95 18.31 -6.70
CA ASP A 86 13.82 18.29 -7.88
C ASP A 86 13.50 17.16 -8.88
N GLU A 87 12.65 16.21 -8.50
CA GLU A 87 12.23 15.07 -9.33
C GLU A 87 10.85 15.27 -9.98
N TRP A 88 10.05 16.24 -9.54
CA TRP A 88 8.65 16.36 -9.94
C TRP A 88 8.45 16.73 -11.41
N GLU A 89 9.23 17.68 -11.94
CA GLU A 89 9.09 18.07 -13.35
C GLU A 89 9.52 16.94 -14.30
N VAL A 90 10.51 16.11 -13.89
CA VAL A 90 10.97 14.96 -14.69
C VAL A 90 9.82 13.98 -14.97
N VAL A 91 9.01 13.65 -13.96
CA VAL A 91 7.90 12.70 -14.14
C VAL A 91 6.71 13.34 -14.86
N LYS A 92 6.45 14.62 -14.57
CA LYS A 92 5.38 15.40 -15.19
C LYS A 92 5.58 15.53 -16.70
N ASP A 93 6.81 15.74 -17.16
CA ASP A 93 7.16 15.80 -18.59
C ASP A 93 6.91 14.46 -19.31
N LYS A 94 6.91 13.34 -18.57
CA LYS A 94 6.52 12.02 -19.12
C LYS A 94 5.02 11.77 -19.04
N GLY A 95 4.25 12.65 -18.41
CA GLY A 95 2.80 12.51 -18.24
C GLY A 95 2.42 11.56 -17.11
N VAL A 96 3.26 11.48 -16.07
CA VAL A 96 3.00 10.78 -14.80
C VAL A 96 3.07 11.81 -13.67
N SER A 97 2.16 11.76 -12.71
CA SER A 97 2.19 12.71 -11.58
C SER A 97 3.10 12.23 -10.44
N CYS A 98 3.59 13.16 -9.63
CA CYS A 98 3.97 12.81 -8.26
C CYS A 98 2.69 12.54 -7.45
N SER A 99 2.41 11.29 -7.12
CA SER A 99 1.21 10.88 -6.37
C SER A 99 1.34 11.09 -4.87
N LEU A 100 2.57 11.13 -4.37
CA LEU A 100 2.91 11.38 -2.97
C LEU A 100 4.28 12.04 -2.86
N ALA A 101 4.34 13.30 -2.43
CA ALA A 101 5.58 14.02 -2.25
C ALA A 101 6.28 13.68 -0.93
N THR A 102 7.61 13.70 -0.97
CA THR A 102 8.50 13.61 0.20
C THR A 102 9.67 14.57 0.04
N ASP A 103 10.58 14.60 1.01
CA ASP A 103 11.88 15.25 0.88
C ASP A 103 12.91 14.56 1.78
N SER A 104 14.18 14.91 1.64
CA SER A 104 15.33 14.29 2.31
C SER A 104 15.32 14.44 3.83
N PHE A 105 14.56 15.38 4.37
CA PHE A 105 14.42 15.55 5.83
C PHE A 105 13.36 14.63 6.44
N ALA A 106 12.44 14.08 5.63
CA ALA A 106 11.38 13.21 6.12
C ALA A 106 12.00 11.93 6.68
N ASN A 107 11.60 11.56 7.90
CA ASN A 107 12.27 10.52 8.66
C ASN A 107 11.28 9.70 9.49
N ILE A 108 11.39 8.38 9.39
CA ILE A 108 10.51 7.42 10.08
C ILE A 108 10.85 7.34 11.58
N ILE A 109 12.10 7.58 11.98
CA ILE A 109 12.57 7.48 13.37
C ILE A 109 12.31 8.79 14.13
N HIS A 110 12.57 9.94 13.50
CA HIS A 110 12.46 11.26 14.13
C HIS A 110 11.25 12.05 13.58
N GLY A 111 10.06 11.68 14.05
CA GLY A 111 8.80 12.28 13.61
C GLY A 111 8.12 13.18 14.64
N PHE A 112 6.82 13.42 14.42
CA PHE A 112 5.99 14.35 15.18
C PHE A 112 5.57 13.89 16.59
N ASN A 113 5.80 12.63 16.95
CA ASN A 113 5.48 12.13 18.29
C ASN A 113 6.41 12.71 19.36
N ASN A 114 7.54 13.30 18.96
CA ASN A 114 8.50 13.94 19.84
C ASN A 114 8.54 15.46 19.60
N SER A 115 8.12 16.22 20.62
CA SER A 115 8.03 17.69 20.54
C SER A 115 9.34 18.40 20.26
N LYS A 116 10.49 17.76 20.54
CA LYS A 116 11.82 18.31 20.21
C LYS A 116 12.03 18.47 18.69
N ASN A 117 11.34 17.67 17.88
CA ASN A 117 11.47 17.71 16.42
C ASN A 117 10.57 18.78 15.78
N HIS A 118 9.53 19.24 16.47
CA HIS A 118 8.43 20.02 15.88
C HIS A 118 8.90 21.27 15.15
N LYS A 119 9.78 22.07 15.76
CA LYS A 119 10.23 23.33 15.16
C LYS A 119 10.90 23.12 13.80
N ALA A 120 11.79 22.13 13.72
CA ALA A 120 12.51 21.84 12.47
C ALA A 120 11.57 21.24 11.42
N LEU A 121 10.78 20.24 11.81
CA LEU A 121 9.82 19.59 10.91
C LEU A 121 8.78 20.60 10.39
N GLN A 122 8.25 21.46 11.24
CA GLN A 122 7.28 22.47 10.83
C GLN A 122 7.86 23.43 9.79
N GLN A 123 9.08 23.91 9.99
CA GLN A 123 9.73 24.79 9.01
C GLN A 123 9.89 24.08 7.65
N GLN A 124 10.38 22.83 7.65
CA GLN A 124 10.66 22.09 6.43
C GLN A 124 9.38 21.66 5.70
N TYR A 125 8.37 21.16 6.43
CA TYR A 125 7.08 20.79 5.85
C TYR A 125 6.29 22.00 5.34
N MET A 126 6.35 23.17 5.99
CA MET A 126 5.71 24.39 5.46
C MET A 126 6.21 24.73 4.06
N GLU A 127 7.53 24.60 3.84
CA GLU A 127 8.14 24.81 2.52
C GLU A 127 7.72 23.71 1.53
N LEU A 128 7.79 22.44 1.93
CA LEU A 128 7.42 21.31 1.06
C LEU A 128 5.96 21.36 0.63
N ILE A 129 5.04 21.69 1.55
CA ILE A 129 3.60 21.82 1.26
C ILE A 129 3.35 22.93 0.24
N SER A 130 3.99 24.09 0.41
CA SER A 130 3.85 25.20 -0.54
C SER A 130 4.34 24.81 -1.93
N LYS A 131 5.53 24.19 -2.01
CA LYS A 131 6.09 23.69 -3.28
C LYS A 131 5.19 22.65 -3.93
N ALA A 132 4.67 21.70 -3.16
CA ALA A 132 3.76 20.68 -3.65
C ALA A 132 2.50 21.33 -4.27
N ALA A 133 1.93 22.31 -3.59
CA ALA A 133 0.77 23.05 -4.08
C ALA A 133 1.06 23.80 -5.38
N ASP A 134 2.19 24.51 -5.47
CA ASP A 134 2.63 25.21 -6.68
C ASP A 134 2.84 24.24 -7.86
N ALA A 135 3.29 23.02 -7.59
CA ALA A 135 3.47 21.96 -8.58
C ALA A 135 2.18 21.16 -8.89
N GLY A 136 1.06 21.46 -8.22
CA GLY A 136 -0.21 20.74 -8.37
C GLY A 136 -0.24 19.35 -7.73
N ILE A 137 0.69 19.05 -6.82
CA ILE A 137 0.79 17.79 -6.08
C ILE A 137 -0.11 17.84 -4.86
N GLN A 138 -0.98 16.84 -4.73
CA GLN A 138 -2.07 16.86 -3.76
C GLN A 138 -1.75 16.20 -2.42
N GLN A 139 -0.62 15.49 -2.30
CA GLN A 139 -0.30 14.69 -1.11
C GLN A 139 1.15 14.85 -0.68
N VAL A 140 1.38 14.99 0.63
CA VAL A 140 2.71 15.02 1.24
C VAL A 140 2.74 13.99 2.38
N ILE A 141 3.76 13.14 2.41
CA ILE A 141 3.93 12.15 3.48
C ILE A 141 4.44 12.80 4.77
N VAL A 142 3.96 12.33 5.91
CA VAL A 142 4.47 12.68 7.25
C VAL A 142 4.61 11.43 8.11
N PHE A 143 5.44 11.48 9.17
CA PHE A 143 5.71 10.33 10.02
C PHE A 143 5.54 10.63 11.50
N SER A 144 5.09 9.63 12.27
CA SER A 144 4.98 9.76 13.72
C SER A 144 6.34 9.75 14.40
N GLY A 145 7.29 8.92 13.96
CA GLY A 145 8.54 8.69 14.70
C GLY A 145 8.48 7.44 15.58
N ASN A 146 9.63 7.07 16.14
CA ASN A 146 9.75 6.00 17.14
C ASN A 146 9.33 6.49 18.53
N ARG A 147 8.74 5.60 19.33
CA ARG A 147 8.24 5.91 20.68
C ARG A 147 9.36 6.43 21.58
N HIS A 148 10.51 5.76 21.62
CA HIS A 148 11.61 6.08 22.54
C HIS A 148 11.13 6.28 23.99
N GLY A 149 10.20 5.44 24.44
CA GLY A 149 9.57 5.50 25.77
C GLY A 149 8.38 6.45 25.89
N ILE A 150 8.00 7.18 24.83
CA ILE A 150 6.76 7.98 24.78
C ILE A 150 5.56 7.02 24.70
N SER A 151 4.56 7.24 25.57
CA SER A 151 3.33 6.47 25.56
C SER A 151 2.50 6.76 24.32
N ASP A 152 1.63 5.83 23.92
CA ASP A 152 0.75 6.03 22.76
C ASP A 152 -0.14 7.28 22.89
N GLU A 153 -0.58 7.60 24.10
CA GLU A 153 -1.41 8.79 24.33
C GLU A 153 -0.58 10.08 24.19
N LEU A 154 0.59 10.15 24.82
CA LEU A 154 1.45 11.33 24.71
C LEU A 154 1.98 11.52 23.29
N GLY A 155 2.31 10.43 22.60
CA GLY A 155 2.73 10.45 21.19
C GLY A 155 1.63 11.00 20.29
N LEU A 156 0.37 10.62 20.55
CA LEU A 156 -0.79 11.12 19.81
C LEU A 156 -1.02 12.62 20.06
N GLU A 157 -0.95 13.06 21.31
CA GLU A 157 -1.05 14.48 21.68
C GLU A 157 0.07 15.31 21.03
N ASN A 158 1.32 14.82 21.08
CA ASN A 158 2.46 15.49 20.46
C ASN A 158 2.31 15.56 18.94
N CYS A 159 1.88 14.46 18.28
CA CYS A 159 1.62 14.46 16.85
C CYS A 159 0.57 15.51 16.47
N ALA A 160 -0.58 15.52 17.17
CA ALA A 160 -1.65 16.48 16.90
C ALA A 160 -1.17 17.93 17.07
N LEU A 161 -0.42 18.22 18.14
CA LEU A 161 0.14 19.55 18.38
C LEU A 161 1.15 19.96 17.30
N GLY A 162 2.06 19.06 16.93
CA GLY A 162 3.11 19.33 15.95
C GLY A 162 2.57 19.51 14.53
N LEU A 163 1.48 18.82 14.19
CA LEU A 163 0.85 18.84 12.87
C LEU A 163 -0.20 19.94 12.71
N ASP A 164 -0.81 20.47 13.78
CA ASP A 164 -1.93 21.42 13.72
C ASP A 164 -1.67 22.61 12.78
N THR A 165 -0.50 23.24 12.88
CA THR A 165 -0.15 24.39 12.02
C THR A 165 0.09 23.99 10.57
N LEU A 166 0.65 22.81 10.34
CA LEU A 166 0.92 22.27 9.00
C LEU A 166 -0.36 21.86 8.29
N VAL A 167 -1.30 21.25 9.01
CA VAL A 167 -2.60 20.84 8.45
C VAL A 167 -3.39 22.08 8.02
N LYS A 168 -3.43 23.14 8.84
CA LYS A 168 -4.05 24.42 8.44
C LYS A 168 -3.41 25.05 7.22
N HIS A 169 -2.10 24.89 7.06
CA HIS A 169 -1.39 25.36 5.87
C HIS A 169 -1.71 24.49 4.65
N ALA A 170 -1.74 23.17 4.82
CA ALA A 170 -2.09 22.20 3.77
C ALA A 170 -3.53 22.41 3.27
N GLU A 171 -4.49 22.66 4.17
CA GLU A 171 -5.88 23.00 3.82
C GLU A 171 -5.98 24.19 2.88
N ARG A 172 -5.28 25.30 3.19
CA ARG A 172 -5.29 26.53 2.37
C ARG A 172 -4.68 26.31 0.99
N ASN A 173 -3.81 25.32 0.88
CA ASN A 173 -3.09 24.97 -0.35
C ASN A 173 -3.69 23.74 -1.06
N ASN A 174 -4.82 23.21 -0.58
CA ASN A 174 -5.46 22.01 -1.11
C ASN A 174 -4.51 20.79 -1.19
N VAL A 175 -3.62 20.66 -0.21
CA VAL A 175 -2.71 19.52 -0.04
C VAL A 175 -3.23 18.67 1.12
N THR A 176 -3.16 17.36 0.99
CA THR A 176 -3.46 16.40 2.08
C THR A 176 -2.16 15.86 2.65
N LEU A 177 -1.99 15.99 3.95
CA LEU A 177 -0.92 15.30 4.66
C LEU A 177 -1.34 13.86 4.93
N VAL A 178 -0.49 12.89 4.62
CA VAL A 178 -0.76 11.48 4.86
C VAL A 178 0.25 10.90 5.84
N MET A 179 -0.23 10.36 6.96
CA MET A 179 0.60 9.64 7.92
C MET A 179 0.59 8.16 7.61
N GLU A 180 1.78 7.59 7.40
CA GLU A 180 1.92 6.19 7.08
C GLU A 180 1.83 5.29 8.31
N LEU A 181 1.04 4.22 8.16
CA LEU A 181 0.99 3.10 9.11
C LEU A 181 2.11 2.10 8.78
N LEU A 182 3.08 1.96 9.68
CA LEU A 182 4.22 1.05 9.51
C LEU A 182 4.17 -0.10 10.51
N ASN A 183 4.88 -1.20 10.26
CA ASN A 183 4.95 -2.29 11.24
C ASN A 183 6.12 -2.10 12.22
N SER A 184 5.84 -2.22 13.52
CA SER A 184 6.86 -2.22 14.57
C SER A 184 7.37 -3.61 14.96
N LYS A 185 6.79 -4.65 14.35
CA LYS A 185 7.10 -6.05 14.66
C LYS A 185 8.32 -6.60 13.91
N VAL A 186 8.52 -6.17 12.66
CA VAL A 186 9.57 -6.70 11.78
C VAL A 186 10.51 -5.60 11.30
N ASP A 187 9.98 -4.54 10.68
CA ASP A 187 10.82 -3.61 9.91
C ASP A 187 11.16 -2.32 10.67
N HIS A 188 10.20 -1.75 11.40
CA HIS A 188 10.33 -0.45 12.05
C HIS A 188 10.13 -0.56 13.56
N ALA A 189 10.97 -1.35 14.22
CA ALA A 189 10.93 -1.53 15.66
C ALA A 189 10.78 -0.17 16.38
N ASP A 190 9.83 -0.12 17.31
CA ASP A 190 9.49 1.07 18.11
C ASP A 190 8.65 2.16 17.38
N TYR A 191 8.23 1.99 16.12
CA TYR A 191 7.43 3.01 15.41
C TYR A 191 6.05 3.26 16.05
N GLN A 192 5.68 4.53 16.27
CA GLN A 192 4.50 4.91 17.04
C GLN A 192 3.16 4.66 16.32
N CYS A 193 3.05 5.04 15.05
CA CYS A 193 1.82 4.89 14.26
C CYS A 193 1.77 3.50 13.62
N ASP A 194 1.77 2.46 14.46
CA ASP A 194 1.90 1.06 14.02
C ASP A 194 0.59 0.25 14.06
N HIS A 195 -0.52 0.91 14.41
CA HIS A 195 -1.85 0.31 14.41
C HIS A 195 -2.89 1.30 13.87
N THR A 196 -3.80 0.81 13.03
CA THR A 196 -4.87 1.58 12.39
C THR A 196 -5.71 2.36 13.40
N PRO A 197 -6.17 1.78 14.54
CA PRO A 197 -6.95 2.53 15.52
C PRO A 197 -6.21 3.73 16.12
N TRP A 198 -4.88 3.67 16.27
CA TRP A 198 -4.09 4.80 16.77
C TRP A 198 -4.07 5.93 15.73
N GLY A 199 -3.77 5.61 14.47
CA GLY A 199 -3.79 6.58 13.36
C GLY A 199 -5.18 7.22 13.18
N VAL A 200 -6.25 6.44 13.29
CA VAL A 200 -7.63 6.93 13.21
C VAL A 200 -7.94 7.94 14.32
N ARG A 201 -7.53 7.67 15.57
CA ARG A 201 -7.70 8.64 16.66
C ARG A 201 -6.93 9.93 16.39
N LEU A 202 -5.75 9.86 15.80
CA LEU A 202 -4.99 11.05 15.42
C LEU A 202 -5.72 11.86 14.34
N VAL A 203 -6.27 11.21 13.31
CA VAL A 203 -7.08 11.90 12.28
C VAL A 203 -8.31 12.57 12.90
N ASP A 204 -9.06 11.86 13.74
CA ASP A 204 -10.24 12.41 14.43
C ASP A 204 -9.85 13.61 15.32
N LYS A 205 -8.71 13.53 16.02
CA LYS A 205 -8.22 14.60 16.89
C LYS A 205 -7.78 15.85 16.12
N ILE A 206 -7.12 15.67 14.97
CA ILE A 206 -6.76 16.79 14.09
C ILE A 206 -8.03 17.41 13.48
N GLY A 207 -9.04 16.61 13.17
CA GLY A 207 -10.36 17.11 12.77
C GLY A 207 -10.41 17.78 11.39
N SER A 208 -9.44 17.47 10.52
CA SER A 208 -9.31 18.04 9.17
C SER A 208 -9.49 17.00 8.07
N GLY A 209 -10.12 17.38 6.96
CA GLY A 209 -10.18 16.57 5.74
C GLY A 209 -8.82 16.43 5.04
N ASN A 210 -7.87 17.34 5.30
CA ASN A 210 -6.55 17.41 4.70
C ASN A 210 -5.46 16.72 5.55
N PHE A 211 -5.85 15.91 6.53
CA PHE A 211 -4.98 14.96 7.20
C PHE A 211 -5.61 13.57 7.18
N LYS A 212 -4.89 12.60 6.63
CA LYS A 212 -5.37 11.23 6.40
C LYS A 212 -4.26 10.21 6.67
N LEU A 213 -4.60 8.94 6.53
CA LEU A 213 -3.66 7.83 6.64
C LEU A 213 -3.24 7.33 5.26
N LEU A 214 -1.97 6.94 5.17
CA LEU A 214 -1.50 5.99 4.19
C LEU A 214 -1.59 4.60 4.83
N TYR A 215 -2.39 3.73 4.24
CA TYR A 215 -2.56 2.36 4.70
C TYR A 215 -1.68 1.43 3.87
N ASP A 216 -0.50 1.11 4.38
CA ASP A 216 0.34 0.08 3.79
C ASP A 216 -0.19 -1.31 4.18
N ILE A 217 -0.63 -2.07 3.17
CA ILE A 217 -1.29 -3.35 3.37
C ILE A 217 -0.33 -4.40 3.93
N TYR A 218 0.94 -4.37 3.55
CA TYR A 218 1.94 -5.31 4.04
C TYR A 218 2.24 -5.06 5.53
N HIS A 219 2.39 -3.80 5.93
CA HIS A 219 2.63 -3.44 7.31
C HIS A 219 1.45 -3.83 8.19
N MET A 220 0.24 -3.54 7.74
CA MET A 220 -0.96 -3.85 8.51
C MET A 220 -1.27 -5.34 8.51
N GLN A 221 -0.82 -6.12 7.53
CA GLN A 221 -0.93 -7.58 7.59
C GLN A 221 -0.02 -8.15 8.69
N ILE A 222 1.18 -7.60 8.85
CA ILE A 222 2.13 -8.04 9.88
C ILE A 222 1.63 -7.69 11.29
N MET A 223 1.02 -6.51 11.45
CA MET A 223 0.58 -5.98 12.73
C MET A 223 -0.80 -6.50 13.15
N GLU A 224 -1.78 -6.42 12.25
CA GLU A 224 -3.20 -6.54 12.58
C GLU A 224 -3.89 -7.72 11.88
N GLY A 225 -3.49 -8.02 10.64
CA GLY A 225 -4.26 -8.90 9.77
C GLY A 225 -5.64 -8.30 9.47
N ASP A 226 -6.62 -9.16 9.16
CA ASP A 226 -8.03 -8.77 8.94
C ASP A 226 -8.22 -7.59 7.96
N ILE A 227 -7.35 -7.52 6.95
CA ILE A 227 -7.15 -6.34 6.08
C ILE A 227 -8.44 -5.82 5.47
N ILE A 228 -9.25 -6.70 4.87
CA ILE A 228 -10.47 -6.29 4.17
C ILE A 228 -11.48 -5.67 5.16
N ALA A 229 -11.62 -6.25 6.35
CA ALA A 229 -12.54 -5.72 7.35
C ALA A 229 -12.05 -4.36 7.88
N THR A 230 -10.75 -4.23 8.14
CA THR A 230 -10.12 -2.97 8.58
C THR A 230 -10.27 -1.86 7.53
N ILE A 231 -9.95 -2.15 6.26
CA ILE A 231 -10.13 -1.21 5.15
C ILE A 231 -11.59 -0.78 5.04
N THR A 232 -12.53 -1.74 5.03
CA THR A 232 -13.97 -1.43 4.89
C THR A 232 -14.46 -0.54 6.03
N LYS A 233 -13.99 -0.79 7.25
CA LYS A 233 -14.38 -0.04 8.45
C LYS A 233 -13.79 1.37 8.48
N TYR A 234 -12.53 1.52 8.07
CA TYR A 234 -11.76 2.75 8.25
C TYR A 234 -11.49 3.54 6.97
N HIS A 235 -12.04 3.13 5.82
CA HIS A 235 -11.79 3.76 4.52
C HIS A 235 -11.87 5.30 4.53
N LYS A 236 -12.84 5.90 5.23
CA LYS A 236 -12.99 7.36 5.30
C LYS A 236 -11.76 8.10 5.87
N TYR A 237 -10.86 7.38 6.54
CA TYR A 237 -9.62 7.89 7.12
C TYR A 237 -8.40 7.69 6.21
N ILE A 238 -8.51 6.87 5.17
CA ILE A 238 -7.39 6.43 4.32
C ILE A 238 -7.45 7.19 2.99
N ASN A 239 -6.32 7.77 2.57
CA ASN A 239 -6.22 8.52 1.31
C ASN A 239 -5.28 7.89 0.29
N HIS A 240 -4.48 6.91 0.73
CA HIS A 240 -3.45 6.28 -0.08
C HIS A 240 -3.22 4.85 0.41
N TYR A 241 -2.98 3.91 -0.51
CA TYR A 241 -2.59 2.55 -0.16
C TYR A 241 -1.24 2.20 -0.74
N HIS A 242 -0.41 1.52 0.04
CA HIS A 242 0.79 0.84 -0.45
C HIS A 242 0.59 -0.68 -0.40
N THR A 243 1.32 -1.39 -1.25
CA THR A 243 1.24 -2.84 -1.42
C THR A 243 2.62 -3.48 -1.30
N GLY A 244 2.68 -4.70 -0.79
CA GLY A 244 3.88 -5.52 -0.75
C GLY A 244 3.60 -6.97 -0.31
N GLY A 245 4.42 -7.92 -0.76
CA GLY A 245 4.24 -9.32 -0.41
C GLY A 245 4.70 -9.65 1.01
N VAL A 246 3.87 -10.32 1.81
CA VAL A 246 4.23 -10.78 3.16
C VAL A 246 4.69 -12.24 3.11
N PRO A 247 5.84 -12.61 3.72
CA PRO A 247 6.61 -11.82 4.72
C PRO A 247 7.81 -11.04 4.16
N GLY A 248 8.14 -11.14 2.87
CA GLY A 248 9.44 -10.68 2.35
C GLY A 248 9.53 -9.23 1.87
N ARG A 249 8.42 -8.48 1.85
CA ARG A 249 8.30 -7.18 1.14
C ARG A 249 8.66 -7.31 -0.35
N ASN A 250 8.41 -8.48 -0.95
CA ASN A 250 8.67 -8.76 -2.37
C ASN A 250 7.36 -8.81 -3.18
N GLU A 251 7.33 -9.53 -4.29
CA GLU A 251 6.19 -9.58 -5.21
C GLU A 251 4.87 -9.93 -4.50
N ILE A 252 3.78 -9.35 -5.00
CA ILE A 252 2.42 -9.56 -4.49
C ILE A 252 1.66 -10.74 -5.14
N ASN A 253 2.41 -11.69 -5.72
CA ASN A 253 1.86 -12.85 -6.41
C ASN A 253 1.55 -14.01 -5.46
N ASP A 254 1.52 -15.24 -5.96
CA ASP A 254 1.14 -16.44 -5.20
C ASP A 254 2.24 -16.97 -4.25
N LYS A 255 3.39 -16.30 -4.18
CA LYS A 255 4.49 -16.63 -3.26
C LYS A 255 4.39 -15.98 -1.88
N GLN A 256 3.33 -15.23 -1.64
CA GLN A 256 3.06 -14.50 -0.40
C GLN A 256 1.62 -14.77 0.07
N GLU A 257 1.28 -14.38 1.30
CA GLU A 257 0.06 -14.85 1.98
C GLU A 257 -1.26 -14.09 1.66
N LEU A 258 -1.20 -12.90 1.06
CA LEU A 258 -2.35 -12.03 0.80
C LEU A 258 -3.00 -12.26 -0.57
N ASN A 259 -4.32 -12.14 -0.66
CA ASN A 259 -5.02 -12.14 -1.95
C ASN A 259 -5.30 -10.70 -2.43
N TYR A 260 -4.34 -10.10 -3.12
CA TYR A 260 -4.43 -8.72 -3.61
C TYR A 260 -5.63 -8.43 -4.52
N PRO A 261 -6.03 -9.30 -5.48
CA PRO A 261 -7.22 -9.05 -6.27
C PRO A 261 -8.49 -8.88 -5.41
N THR A 262 -8.62 -9.65 -4.33
CA THR A 262 -9.77 -9.55 -3.42
C THR A 262 -9.69 -8.28 -2.57
N ILE A 263 -8.49 -7.91 -2.11
CA ILE A 263 -8.27 -6.67 -1.38
C ILE A 263 -8.58 -5.45 -2.25
N MET A 264 -8.14 -5.44 -3.52
CA MET A 264 -8.42 -4.34 -4.45
C MET A 264 -9.91 -4.20 -4.74
N ARG A 265 -10.65 -5.30 -4.90
CA ARG A 265 -12.12 -5.24 -5.02
C ARG A 265 -12.78 -4.66 -3.78
N ALA A 266 -12.27 -4.97 -2.58
CA ALA A 266 -12.77 -4.36 -1.35
C ALA A 266 -12.50 -2.85 -1.32
N ILE A 267 -11.29 -2.41 -1.67
CA ILE A 267 -10.92 -0.99 -1.80
C ILE A 267 -11.83 -0.27 -2.80
N LEU A 268 -12.06 -0.84 -4.00
CA LEU A 268 -12.97 -0.25 -4.98
C LEU A 268 -14.41 -0.15 -4.46
N SER A 269 -14.87 -1.16 -3.73
CA SER A 269 -16.23 -1.20 -3.20
C SER A 269 -16.49 -0.13 -2.14
N THR A 270 -15.43 0.45 -1.55
CA THR A 270 -15.58 1.59 -0.63
C THR A 270 -15.78 2.92 -1.37
N GLY A 271 -15.56 2.96 -2.69
CA GLY A 271 -15.57 4.17 -3.51
C GLY A 271 -14.22 4.90 -3.54
N PHE A 272 -13.13 4.24 -3.12
CA PHE A 272 -11.79 4.83 -3.17
C PHE A 272 -11.39 5.20 -4.59
N ASN A 273 -10.91 6.43 -4.78
CA ASN A 273 -10.44 6.98 -6.05
C ASN A 273 -9.04 7.58 -5.95
N GLY A 274 -8.34 7.39 -4.81
CA GLY A 274 -6.94 7.77 -4.65
C GLY A 274 -6.00 6.77 -5.31
N TYR A 275 -4.73 6.78 -4.90
CA TYR A 275 -3.69 5.96 -5.50
C TYR A 275 -3.43 4.66 -4.72
N VAL A 276 -3.04 3.62 -5.46
CA VAL A 276 -2.51 2.36 -4.92
C VAL A 276 -1.09 2.19 -5.45
N ALA A 277 -0.11 2.40 -4.58
CA ALA A 277 1.29 2.28 -4.94
C ALA A 277 1.82 0.86 -4.80
N GLN A 278 2.60 0.43 -5.78
CA GLN A 278 3.42 -0.76 -5.69
C GLN A 278 4.69 -0.42 -4.89
N GLU A 279 4.82 -0.95 -3.68
CA GLU A 279 5.94 -0.70 -2.77
C GLU A 279 6.54 -2.02 -2.26
N PHE A 280 7.17 -2.74 -3.19
CA PHE A 280 7.88 -3.96 -2.88
C PHE A 280 9.25 -3.99 -3.55
N ILE A 281 10.17 -4.76 -2.97
CA ILE A 281 11.52 -4.99 -3.47
C ILE A 281 11.44 -6.14 -4.49
N PRO A 282 11.60 -5.88 -5.80
CA PRO A 282 11.50 -6.93 -6.80
C PRO A 282 12.70 -7.88 -6.73
N THR A 283 12.43 -9.17 -6.81
CA THR A 283 13.42 -10.26 -6.89
C THR A 283 13.73 -10.67 -8.32
N TYR A 284 12.95 -10.17 -9.29
CA TYR A 284 13.12 -10.47 -10.71
C TYR A 284 14.38 -9.78 -11.25
N GLN A 285 15.01 -10.41 -12.24
CA GLN A 285 16.11 -9.77 -12.98
C GLN A 285 15.63 -8.51 -13.72
N ASP A 286 14.44 -8.58 -14.33
CA ASP A 286 13.73 -7.43 -14.86
C ASP A 286 12.70 -6.92 -13.84
N LYS A 287 13.03 -5.82 -13.17
CA LYS A 287 12.18 -5.20 -12.16
C LYS A 287 10.89 -4.61 -12.74
N LEU A 288 10.90 -4.16 -13.99
CA LEU A 288 9.70 -3.63 -14.65
C LEU A 288 8.72 -4.76 -14.98
N GLN A 289 9.22 -5.96 -15.25
CA GLN A 289 8.37 -7.14 -15.41
C GLN A 289 7.65 -7.51 -14.08
N ALA A 290 8.33 -7.42 -12.93
CA ALA A 290 7.68 -7.60 -11.63
C ALA A 290 6.63 -6.52 -11.35
N LEU A 291 6.94 -5.25 -11.65
CA LEU A 291 5.99 -4.14 -11.54
C LEU A 291 4.74 -4.37 -12.41
N LYS A 292 4.94 -4.80 -13.66
CA LYS A 292 3.85 -5.12 -14.59
C LYS A 292 2.93 -6.22 -14.04
N GLU A 293 3.51 -7.28 -13.48
CA GLU A 293 2.74 -8.35 -12.85
C GLU A 293 1.89 -7.81 -11.69
N ALA A 294 2.47 -6.98 -10.83
CA ALA A 294 1.78 -6.39 -9.69
C ALA A 294 0.61 -5.47 -10.13
N ILE A 295 0.80 -4.64 -11.16
CA ILE A 295 -0.26 -3.82 -11.77
C ILE A 295 -1.39 -4.73 -12.27
N LEU A 296 -1.08 -5.79 -13.02
CA LEU A 296 -2.08 -6.72 -13.56
C LEU A 296 -2.84 -7.49 -12.47
N ILE A 297 -2.18 -7.84 -11.36
CA ILE A 297 -2.82 -8.46 -10.18
C ILE A 297 -3.85 -7.50 -9.56
N CYS A 298 -3.53 -6.21 -9.51
CA CYS A 298 -4.36 -5.21 -8.86
C CYS A 298 -5.44 -4.60 -9.78
N ASP A 299 -5.33 -4.73 -11.10
CA ASP A 299 -6.30 -4.22 -12.09
C ASP A 299 -7.57 -5.10 -12.17
N VAL A 300 -8.42 -4.96 -11.15
CA VAL A 300 -9.65 -5.76 -10.95
C VAL A 300 -10.91 -5.15 -11.52
#